data_AF-S2IUG8-F1
#
_entry.id   AF-S2IUG8-F1
#
_cell.length_a   1.000
_cell.length_b   1.000
_cell.length_c   1.000
_cell.angle_alpha   90.00
_cell.angle_beta   90.00
_cell.angle_gamma   90.00
#
_symmetry.space_group_name_H-M   'P 1'
#
loop_
_entity.id
_entity.type
_entity.pdbx_description
1 polymer ?
#
loop_
_entity_poly.entity_id
_entity_poly.type
_entity_poly.pdbx_seq_one_letter_code
_entity_poly.pdbx_strand_id
1 'polypeptide(L)'
;MVKVLILGAGYGTRLQKDLKTSTEYNHLLGVPKALLPLGSKDALITHWIELFESHNISAQNDIYVVTNGQCYDAFKQWASLHGIPLDHIISDGTTTNETRLGAVPDIMFGIKEFGLMQQNVLVVGGDTLFLHDFDLAQFLQTFSERPSSCLVTTYQVTDQDVHKFGIVETNQEGAITSFLEKPEPTVTKARSACPCFYLFRKEALPIIDEFITTCRESNAPKEAYDATGKCLAYLYPRYTISTYSISGRIDVGGLDSYIDANRYFEK
;
A
#
# COMPACT_ATOMS: atom_id res chain seq x y z
N MET A 1 18.69 -1.89 7.16
CA MET A 1 18.38 -1.27 5.86
C MET A 1 16.93 -1.61 5.52
N VAL A 2 16.17 -0.66 4.98
CA VAL A 2 14.76 -0.86 4.61
C VAL A 2 14.68 -0.96 3.09
N LYS A 3 13.91 -1.92 2.60
CA LYS A 3 13.54 -2.05 1.19
C LYS A 3 12.08 -1.64 1.04
N VAL A 4 11.69 -1.07 -0.09
CA VAL A 4 10.34 -0.60 -0.38
C VAL A 4 9.72 -1.49 -1.45
N LEU A 5 8.52 -1.98 -1.18
CA LEU A 5 7.70 -2.70 -2.14
C LEU A 5 6.42 -1.90 -2.42
N ILE A 6 6.27 -1.40 -3.64
CA ILE A 6 5.08 -0.68 -4.08
C ILE A 6 4.11 -1.65 -4.76
N LEU A 7 2.85 -1.63 -4.34
CA LEU A 7 1.79 -2.44 -4.91
C LEU A 7 1.11 -1.71 -6.09
N GLY A 8 1.41 -2.15 -7.30
CA GLY A 8 0.91 -1.61 -8.56
C GLY A 8 0.04 -2.58 -9.37
N ALA A 9 -0.42 -3.70 -8.78
CA ALA A 9 -1.17 -4.74 -9.48
C ALA A 9 -2.69 -4.50 -9.56
N GLY A 10 -3.20 -3.43 -8.94
CA GLY A 10 -4.64 -3.11 -8.95
C GLY A 10 -5.17 -2.67 -10.31
N TYR A 11 -6.30 -3.24 -10.73
CA TYR A 11 -6.94 -2.96 -12.03
C TYR A 11 -7.76 -1.66 -12.07
N GLY A 12 -8.00 -1.03 -10.91
CA GLY A 12 -8.69 0.25 -10.80
C GLY A 12 -10.03 0.35 -11.50
N THR A 13 -10.81 -0.73 -11.49
CA THR A 13 -12.06 -0.89 -12.23
C THR A 13 -13.05 0.27 -12.05
N ARG A 14 -13.16 0.83 -10.83
CA ARG A 14 -14.00 2.00 -10.54
C ARG A 14 -13.55 3.23 -11.34
N LEU A 15 -12.30 3.66 -11.16
CA LEU A 15 -11.75 4.80 -11.90
C LEU A 15 -11.86 4.57 -13.42
N GLN A 16 -11.48 3.40 -13.91
CA GLN A 16 -11.56 3.09 -15.34
C GLN A 16 -13.00 3.17 -15.89
N LYS A 17 -14.01 2.85 -15.07
CA LYS A 17 -15.42 3.04 -15.44
C LYS A 17 -15.79 4.53 -15.50
N ASP A 18 -15.39 5.30 -14.50
CA ASP A 18 -15.66 6.74 -14.43
C ASP A 18 -15.03 7.47 -15.63
N LEU A 19 -13.77 7.14 -15.96
CA LEU A 19 -13.02 7.72 -17.08
C LEU A 19 -13.66 7.44 -18.45
N LYS A 20 -14.27 6.27 -18.65
CA LYS A 20 -15.00 5.96 -19.91
C LYS A 20 -16.18 6.90 -20.15
N THR A 21 -16.78 7.40 -19.08
CA THR A 21 -17.93 8.30 -19.14
C THR A 21 -17.57 9.78 -19.06
N SER A 22 -16.31 10.09 -18.72
CA SER A 22 -15.83 11.47 -18.62
C SER A 22 -15.38 11.99 -19.99
N THR A 23 -15.81 13.20 -20.36
CA THR A 23 -15.31 13.87 -21.57
C THR A 23 -13.99 14.59 -21.34
N GLU A 24 -13.75 15.07 -20.11
CA GLU A 24 -12.57 15.87 -19.74
C GLU A 24 -11.36 14.98 -19.40
N TYR A 25 -11.59 13.87 -18.71
CA TYR A 25 -10.52 13.00 -18.19
C TYR A 25 -10.30 11.72 -19.00
N ASN A 26 -10.95 11.55 -20.16
CA ASN A 26 -10.82 10.32 -20.96
C ASN A 26 -9.38 9.98 -21.40
N HIS A 27 -8.50 10.98 -21.44
CA HIS A 27 -7.09 10.82 -21.78
C HIS A 27 -6.31 9.99 -20.76
N LEU A 28 -6.85 9.81 -19.54
CA LEU A 28 -6.30 8.95 -18.49
C LEU A 28 -6.77 7.50 -18.59
N LEU A 29 -7.67 7.18 -19.54
CA LEU A 29 -8.20 5.82 -19.69
C LEU A 29 -7.06 4.84 -20.03
N GLY A 30 -7.01 3.71 -19.31
CA GLY A 30 -5.96 2.70 -19.44
C GLY A 30 -4.67 3.00 -18.66
N VAL A 31 -4.52 4.20 -18.10
CA VAL A 31 -3.38 4.51 -17.23
C VAL A 31 -3.54 3.78 -15.89
N PRO A 32 -2.54 3.00 -15.43
CA PRO A 32 -2.57 2.37 -14.12
C PRO A 32 -2.71 3.41 -13.01
N LYS A 33 -3.50 3.15 -11.96
CA LYS A 33 -3.76 4.14 -10.89
C LYS A 33 -2.49 4.76 -10.30
N ALA A 34 -1.50 3.92 -10.02
CA ALA A 34 -0.22 4.35 -9.47
C ALA A 34 0.58 5.25 -10.41
N LEU A 35 0.33 5.17 -11.72
CA LEU A 35 1.02 5.91 -12.77
C LEU A 35 0.18 7.09 -13.29
N LEU A 36 -0.92 7.46 -12.63
CA LEU A 36 -1.67 8.66 -12.99
C LEU A 36 -0.82 9.90 -12.72
N PRO A 37 -0.74 10.88 -13.65
CA PRO A 37 -0.10 12.15 -13.37
C PRO A 37 -0.81 12.85 -12.20
N LEU A 38 -0.06 13.52 -11.33
CA LEU A 38 -0.63 14.12 -10.13
C LEU A 38 0.16 15.36 -9.71
N GLY A 39 -0.49 16.52 -9.76
CA GLY A 39 0.15 17.81 -9.54
C GLY A 39 1.25 18.05 -10.58
N SER A 40 2.46 18.35 -10.10
CA SER A 40 3.64 18.54 -10.97
C SER A 40 4.35 17.24 -11.37
N LYS A 41 3.88 16.07 -10.92
CA LYS A 41 4.54 14.79 -11.16
C LYS A 41 3.87 13.99 -12.28
N ASP A 42 4.68 13.22 -12.98
CA ASP A 42 4.25 12.34 -14.08
C ASP A 42 3.46 11.12 -13.60
N ALA A 43 3.66 10.70 -12.35
CA ALA A 43 2.94 9.61 -11.71
C ALA A 43 2.72 9.88 -10.21
N LEU A 44 1.61 9.36 -9.68
CA LEU A 44 1.26 9.40 -8.25
C LEU A 44 2.41 8.84 -7.40
N ILE A 45 2.95 7.68 -7.77
CA ILE A 45 4.04 7.04 -7.01
C ILE A 45 5.38 7.79 -7.11
N THR A 46 5.57 8.70 -8.07
CA THR A 46 6.79 9.53 -8.16
C THR A 46 6.95 10.40 -6.90
N HIS A 47 5.85 10.84 -6.27
CA HIS A 47 5.89 11.55 -4.98
C HIS A 47 6.56 10.71 -3.87
N TRP A 48 6.36 9.39 -3.87
CA TRP A 48 7.04 8.50 -2.93
C TRP A 48 8.52 8.35 -3.24
N ILE A 49 8.90 8.24 -4.51
CA ILE A 49 10.30 8.07 -4.90
C ILE A 49 11.14 9.24 -4.41
N GLU A 50 10.69 10.47 -4.66
CA GLU A 50 11.42 11.67 -4.22
C GLU A 50 11.52 11.75 -2.68
N LEU A 51 10.45 11.41 -1.98
CA LEU A 51 10.47 11.34 -0.52
C LEU A 51 11.45 10.28 -0.01
N PHE A 52 11.52 9.12 -0.66
CA PHE A 52 12.44 8.05 -0.29
C PHE A 52 13.91 8.41 -0.56
N GLU A 53 14.21 9.00 -1.72
CA GLU A 53 15.56 9.40 -2.07
C GLU A 53 16.12 10.48 -1.14
N SER A 54 15.28 11.44 -0.74
CA SER A 54 15.67 12.45 0.27
C SER A 54 15.99 11.86 1.66
N HIS A 55 15.66 10.58 1.89
CA HIS A 55 15.89 9.85 3.15
C HIS A 55 16.84 8.66 3.00
N ASN A 56 17.72 8.65 1.98
CA ASN A 56 18.70 7.59 1.71
C ASN A 56 18.09 6.21 1.40
N ILE A 57 16.87 6.19 0.85
CA ILE A 57 16.27 4.99 0.27
C ILE A 57 16.37 5.16 -1.25
N SER A 58 17.36 4.50 -1.85
CA SER A 58 17.76 4.74 -3.24
C SER A 58 16.80 4.07 -4.22
N ALA A 59 16.32 4.82 -5.23
CA ALA A 59 15.55 4.26 -6.34
C ALA A 59 16.27 3.09 -7.03
N GLN A 60 17.60 3.18 -7.11
CA GLN A 60 18.43 2.16 -7.76
C GLN A 60 18.55 0.86 -6.97
N ASN A 61 18.46 0.89 -5.63
CA ASN A 61 18.84 -0.25 -4.79
C ASN A 61 17.72 -0.76 -3.87
N ASP A 62 16.77 0.11 -3.54
CA ASP A 62 15.87 -0.10 -2.41
C ASP A 62 14.40 -0.16 -2.81
N ILE A 63 14.03 0.23 -4.04
CA ILE A 63 12.62 0.33 -4.45
C ILE A 63 12.29 -0.75 -5.48
N TYR A 64 11.19 -1.47 -5.21
CA TYR A 64 10.67 -2.58 -6.00
C TYR A 64 9.17 -2.40 -6.24
N VAL A 65 8.67 -2.91 -7.36
CA VAL A 65 7.25 -2.82 -7.73
C VAL A 65 6.73 -4.18 -8.19
N VAL A 66 5.60 -4.58 -7.61
CA VAL A 66 4.78 -5.68 -8.13
C VAL A 66 3.61 -5.09 -8.90
N THR A 67 3.39 -5.55 -10.12
CA THR A 67 2.27 -5.13 -10.95
C THR A 67 1.60 -6.33 -11.64
N ASN A 68 0.52 -6.10 -12.37
CA ASN A 68 -0.15 -7.11 -13.16
C ASN A 68 0.42 -7.16 -14.59
N GLY A 69 0.07 -8.20 -15.34
CA GLY A 69 0.53 -8.40 -16.71
C GLY A 69 0.09 -7.29 -17.68
N GLN A 70 -1.08 -6.68 -17.47
CA GLN A 70 -1.55 -5.59 -18.35
C GLN A 70 -0.75 -4.30 -18.16
N CYS A 71 -0.36 -3.99 -16.92
CA CYS A 71 0.31 -2.74 -16.57
C CYS A 71 1.84 -2.85 -16.62
N TYR A 72 2.40 -4.06 -16.79
CA TYR A 72 3.83 -4.33 -16.67
C TYR A 72 4.72 -3.42 -17.52
N ASP A 73 4.39 -3.25 -18.80
CA ASP A 73 5.19 -2.40 -19.69
C ASP A 73 5.14 -0.91 -19.30
N ALA A 74 4.00 -0.42 -18.81
CA ALA A 74 3.89 0.96 -18.33
C ALA A 74 4.78 1.21 -17.10
N PHE A 75 4.83 0.25 -16.17
CA PHE A 75 5.71 0.35 -15.00
C PHE A 75 7.19 0.27 -15.36
N LYS A 76 7.60 -0.54 -16.35
CA LYS A 76 8.99 -0.55 -16.83
C LYS A 76 9.40 0.78 -17.47
N GLN A 77 8.50 1.39 -18.24
CA GLN A 77 8.74 2.70 -18.85
C GLN A 77 8.92 3.76 -17.76
N TRP A 78 8.00 3.81 -16.80
CA TRP A 78 8.12 4.69 -15.64
C TRP A 78 9.42 4.43 -14.86
N ALA A 79 9.75 3.18 -14.55
CA ALA A 79 10.97 2.81 -13.84
C ALA A 79 12.24 3.31 -14.54
N SER A 80 12.30 3.18 -15.87
CA SER A 80 13.43 3.66 -16.68
C SER A 80 13.64 5.17 -16.59
N LEU A 81 12.55 5.95 -16.49
CA LEU A 81 12.59 7.41 -16.36
C LEU A 81 13.05 7.86 -14.96
N HIS A 82 12.76 7.05 -13.93
CA HIS A 82 13.03 7.35 -12.53
C HIS A 82 14.25 6.61 -11.95
N GLY A 83 15.07 5.99 -12.80
CA GLY A 83 16.32 5.34 -12.38
C GLY A 83 16.12 4.05 -11.57
N ILE A 84 14.94 3.45 -11.64
CA ILE A 84 14.63 2.16 -11.00
C ILE A 84 15.02 1.04 -11.97
N PRO A 85 15.82 0.04 -11.55
CA PRO A 85 16.20 -1.08 -12.40
C PRO A 85 15.00 -1.87 -12.90
N LEU A 86 15.05 -2.34 -14.15
CA LEU A 86 13.93 -3.08 -14.74
C LEU A 86 13.67 -4.43 -14.06
N ASP A 87 14.69 -5.03 -13.47
CA ASP A 87 14.60 -6.24 -12.64
C ASP A 87 14.05 -5.97 -11.23
N HIS A 88 13.78 -4.71 -10.88
CA HIS A 88 12.99 -4.34 -9.69
C HIS A 88 11.50 -4.19 -10.00
N ILE A 89 11.08 -4.45 -11.25
CA ILE A 89 9.66 -4.45 -11.66
C ILE A 89 9.30 -5.88 -12.03
N ILE A 90 8.28 -6.43 -11.37
CA ILE A 90 7.80 -7.78 -11.66
C ILE A 90 6.30 -7.81 -11.90
N SER A 91 5.88 -8.67 -12.83
CA SER A 91 4.49 -8.98 -13.07
C SER A 91 4.07 -10.22 -12.29
N ASP A 92 2.92 -10.17 -11.63
CA ASP A 92 2.25 -11.32 -11.02
C ASP A 92 1.67 -12.31 -12.06
N GLY A 93 1.75 -11.97 -13.35
CA GLY A 93 1.25 -12.76 -14.47
C GLY A 93 -0.27 -12.68 -14.70
N THR A 94 -1.02 -12.01 -13.81
CA THR A 94 -2.47 -11.89 -13.96
C THR A 94 -2.83 -10.87 -15.03
N THR A 95 -3.94 -11.11 -15.74
CA THR A 95 -4.38 -10.23 -16.84
C THR A 95 -5.81 -9.73 -16.68
N THR A 96 -6.53 -10.13 -15.63
CA THR A 96 -7.86 -9.59 -15.33
C THR A 96 -8.07 -9.40 -13.82
N ASN A 97 -9.02 -8.53 -13.47
CA ASN A 97 -9.38 -8.30 -12.08
C ASN A 97 -9.96 -9.56 -11.40
N GLU A 98 -10.60 -10.45 -12.14
CA GLU A 98 -11.21 -11.69 -11.62
C GLU A 98 -10.12 -12.72 -11.28
N THR A 99 -9.03 -12.72 -12.04
CA THR A 99 -7.89 -13.64 -11.90
C THR A 99 -6.75 -13.08 -11.04
N ARG A 100 -6.89 -11.85 -10.55
CA ARG A 100 -5.92 -11.19 -9.65
C ARG A 100 -5.51 -12.10 -8.49
N LEU A 101 -4.25 -12.02 -8.06
CA LEU A 101 -3.81 -12.75 -6.87
C LEU A 101 -4.43 -12.16 -5.60
N GLY A 102 -4.47 -10.83 -5.51
CA GLY A 102 -4.88 -10.09 -4.32
C GLY A 102 -3.67 -9.43 -3.67
N ALA A 103 -3.91 -8.39 -2.88
CA ALA A 103 -2.82 -7.53 -2.40
C ALA A 103 -1.89 -8.24 -1.39
N VAL A 104 -2.39 -9.09 -0.49
CA VAL A 104 -1.50 -9.86 0.42
C VAL A 104 -0.66 -10.89 -0.37
N PRO A 105 -1.25 -11.69 -1.29
CA PRO A 105 -0.47 -12.49 -2.22
C PRO A 105 0.58 -11.71 -3.01
N ASP A 106 0.26 -10.51 -3.51
CA ASP A 106 1.20 -9.67 -4.26
C ASP A 106 2.37 -9.20 -3.39
N ILE A 107 2.13 -8.87 -2.11
CA ILE A 107 3.18 -8.54 -1.15
C ILE A 107 4.18 -9.70 -1.06
N MET A 108 3.71 -10.92 -0.78
CA MET A 108 4.60 -12.05 -0.60
C MET A 108 5.21 -12.56 -1.89
N PHE A 109 4.51 -12.43 -3.02
CA PHE A 109 5.06 -12.69 -4.34
C PHE A 109 6.27 -11.78 -4.60
N GLY A 110 6.10 -10.46 -4.45
CA GLY A 110 7.20 -9.50 -4.62
C GLY A 110 8.36 -9.75 -3.65
N ILE A 111 8.08 -9.95 -2.37
CA ILE A 111 9.11 -10.22 -1.36
C ILE A 111 9.93 -11.46 -1.72
N LYS A 112 9.30 -12.53 -2.21
CA LYS A 112 9.99 -13.77 -2.57
C LYS A 112 10.80 -13.62 -3.85
N GLU A 113 10.19 -13.10 -4.91
CA GLU A 113 10.84 -12.98 -6.22
C GLU A 113 12.03 -12.01 -6.20
N PHE A 114 11.95 -10.93 -5.41
CA PHE A 114 13.06 -10.00 -5.23
C PHE A 114 14.06 -10.44 -4.13
N GLY A 115 13.86 -11.59 -3.48
CA GLY A 115 14.78 -12.11 -2.46
C GLY A 115 14.83 -11.29 -1.16
N LEU A 116 13.72 -10.63 -0.79
CA LEU A 116 13.64 -9.68 0.32
C LEU A 116 13.31 -10.30 1.69
N MET A 117 13.19 -11.63 1.78
CA MET A 117 12.81 -12.34 3.01
C MET A 117 13.72 -12.06 4.23
N GLN A 118 14.95 -11.59 4.01
CA GLN A 118 15.91 -11.25 5.07
C GLN A 118 16.04 -9.73 5.32
N GLN A 119 15.17 -8.92 4.71
CA GLN A 119 15.17 -7.47 4.80
C GLN A 119 13.93 -6.97 5.55
N ASN A 120 14.03 -5.78 6.16
CA ASN A 120 12.84 -5.07 6.60
C ASN A 120 12.20 -4.43 5.37
N VAL A 121 10.88 -4.60 5.20
CA VAL A 121 10.17 -4.21 3.97
C VAL A 121 9.08 -3.20 4.30
N LEU A 122 9.17 -2.01 3.72
CA LEU A 122 8.10 -1.03 3.68
C LEU A 122 7.19 -1.34 2.48
N VAL A 123 5.98 -1.80 2.76
CA VAL A 123 4.94 -2.00 1.74
C VAL A 123 4.09 -0.75 1.60
N VAL A 124 3.93 -0.26 0.37
CA VAL A 124 3.15 0.94 0.06
C VAL A 124 2.07 0.60 -0.98
N GLY A 125 0.82 0.99 -0.70
CA GLY A 125 -0.25 0.95 -1.70
C GLY A 125 0.00 1.98 -2.79
N GLY A 126 0.06 1.54 -4.05
CA GLY A 126 0.39 2.43 -5.18
C GLY A 126 -0.65 3.50 -5.49
N ASP A 127 -1.83 3.49 -4.86
CA ASP A 127 -2.88 4.51 -5.02
C ASP A 127 -3.04 5.40 -3.78
N THR A 128 -2.16 5.28 -2.79
CA THR A 128 -2.22 6.04 -1.54
C THR A 128 -1.03 7.00 -1.42
N LEU A 129 -1.29 8.24 -1.02
CA LEU A 129 -0.30 9.24 -0.59
C LEU A 129 -0.66 9.77 0.79
N PHE A 130 0.28 10.40 1.49
CA PHE A 130 0.00 11.13 2.74
C PHE A 130 -0.08 12.63 2.51
N LEU A 131 -0.63 13.34 3.49
CA LEU A 131 -0.62 14.79 3.51
C LEU A 131 0.81 15.31 3.67
N HIS A 132 1.06 16.56 3.24
CA HIS A 132 2.39 17.17 3.19
C HIS A 132 3.13 17.26 4.53
N ASP A 133 2.43 17.12 5.65
CA ASP A 133 3.01 17.14 6.98
C ASP A 133 3.52 15.77 7.47
N PHE A 134 3.47 14.74 6.60
CA PHE A 134 4.07 13.44 6.91
C PHE A 134 5.60 13.52 6.97
N ASP A 135 6.14 13.12 8.12
CA ASP A 135 7.58 13.02 8.36
C ASP A 135 8.07 11.56 8.26
N LEU A 136 8.73 11.24 7.15
CA LEU A 136 9.33 9.92 6.94
C LEU A 136 10.53 9.66 7.85
N ALA A 137 11.35 10.67 8.15
CA ALA A 137 12.50 10.52 9.03
C ALA A 137 12.06 10.09 10.44
N GLN A 138 11.05 10.77 10.99
CA GLN A 138 10.48 10.45 12.29
C GLN A 138 9.80 9.07 12.29
N PHE A 139 9.12 8.69 11.20
CA PHE A 139 8.56 7.34 11.05
C PHE A 139 9.66 6.26 11.10
N LEU A 140 10.76 6.43 10.35
CA LEU A 140 11.88 5.49 10.31
C LEU A 140 12.66 5.44 11.65
N GLN A 141 12.78 6.59 12.33
CA GLN A 141 13.34 6.65 13.68
C GLN A 141 12.47 5.86 14.66
N THR A 142 11.15 6.07 14.65
CA THR A 142 10.20 5.35 15.50
C THR A 142 10.30 3.84 15.29
N PHE A 143 10.45 3.40 14.04
CA PHE A 143 10.69 1.98 13.75
C PHE A 143 11.99 1.50 14.37
N SER A 144 13.09 2.24 14.22
CA SER A 144 14.40 1.87 14.75
C SER A 144 14.41 1.74 16.29
N GLU A 145 13.65 2.58 16.99
CA GLU A 145 13.48 2.54 18.45
C GLU A 145 12.63 1.34 18.93
N ARG A 146 11.94 0.65 18.02
CA ARG A 146 11.06 -0.50 18.31
C ARG A 146 11.58 -1.78 17.61
N PRO A 147 12.70 -2.37 18.06
CA PRO A 147 13.41 -3.43 17.34
C PRO A 147 12.60 -4.72 17.14
N SER A 148 11.63 -5.00 18.00
CA SER A 148 10.79 -6.21 17.98
C SER A 148 9.38 -5.97 17.47
N SER A 149 9.14 -4.87 16.75
CA SER A 149 7.82 -4.47 16.28
C SER A 149 7.83 -4.07 14.81
N CYS A 150 6.78 -4.46 14.09
CA CYS A 150 6.42 -3.84 12.82
C CYS A 150 5.81 -2.45 13.09
N LEU A 151 5.82 -1.57 12.10
CA LEU A 151 5.24 -0.23 12.24
C LEU A 151 4.27 0.05 11.10
N VAL A 152 3.07 0.48 11.42
CA VAL A 152 2.06 0.91 10.44
C VAL A 152 1.65 2.34 10.73
N THR A 153 1.19 3.07 9.71
CA THR A 153 0.59 4.38 9.94
C THR A 153 -0.88 4.28 10.31
N THR A 154 -1.36 5.26 11.06
CA THR A 154 -2.78 5.41 11.39
C THR A 154 -3.21 6.86 11.36
N TYR A 155 -4.47 7.12 11.02
CA TYR A 155 -5.06 8.46 11.07
C TYR A 155 -6.49 8.41 11.59
N GLN A 156 -6.98 9.53 12.11
CA GLN A 156 -8.34 9.61 12.66
C GLN A 156 -9.37 9.79 11.53
N VAL A 157 -10.48 9.06 11.61
CA VAL A 157 -11.62 9.17 10.70
C VAL A 157 -12.90 9.54 11.44
N THR A 158 -13.89 10.03 10.69
CA THR A 158 -15.21 10.34 11.25
C THR A 158 -16.04 9.07 11.45
N ASP A 159 -17.08 9.14 12.29
CA ASP A 159 -18.10 8.09 12.42
C ASP A 159 -18.75 7.75 11.07
N GLN A 160 -18.87 8.74 10.18
CA GLN A 160 -19.48 8.55 8.87
C GLN A 160 -18.57 7.78 7.92
N ASP A 161 -17.26 7.82 8.10
CA ASP A 161 -16.30 7.21 7.17
C ASP A 161 -15.70 5.88 7.66
N VAL A 162 -15.93 5.51 8.93
CA VAL A 162 -15.36 4.32 9.56
C VAL A 162 -15.61 3.02 8.76
N HIS A 163 -16.78 2.89 8.12
CA HIS A 163 -17.17 1.74 7.30
C HIS A 163 -16.39 1.62 5.97
N LYS A 164 -15.55 2.59 5.64
CA LYS A 164 -14.75 2.60 4.41
C LYS A 164 -13.36 2.00 4.61
N PHE A 165 -12.90 1.85 5.86
CA PHE A 165 -11.50 1.58 6.17
C PHE A 165 -11.29 0.38 7.09
N GLY A 166 -10.06 -0.13 7.12
CA GLY A 166 -9.58 -1.00 8.19
C GLY A 166 -9.32 -0.17 9.45
N ILE A 167 -10.02 -0.51 10.54
CA ILE A 167 -9.95 0.19 11.82
C ILE A 167 -9.14 -0.63 12.81
N VAL A 168 -8.21 0.03 13.48
CA VAL A 168 -7.37 -0.58 14.50
C VAL A 168 -7.70 -0.06 15.88
N GLU A 169 -7.55 -0.93 16.87
CA GLU A 169 -7.53 -0.57 18.28
C GLU A 169 -6.13 -0.83 18.82
N THR A 170 -5.66 0.02 19.74
CA THR A 170 -4.33 -0.10 20.33
C THR A 170 -4.38 -0.13 21.85
N ASN A 171 -3.37 -0.76 22.46
CA ASN A 171 -3.10 -0.62 23.89
C ASN A 171 -2.46 0.77 24.20
N GLN A 172 -2.09 0.99 25.47
CA GLN A 172 -1.52 2.25 25.93
C GLN A 172 -0.15 2.54 25.31
N GLU A 173 0.57 1.51 24.90
CA GLU A 173 1.88 1.59 24.25
C GLU A 173 1.77 1.82 22.73
N GLY A 174 0.56 1.92 22.18
CA GLY A 174 0.33 2.10 20.74
C GLY A 174 0.56 0.83 19.91
N ALA A 175 0.50 -0.35 20.51
CA ALA A 175 0.52 -1.63 19.81
C ALA A 175 -0.92 -2.08 19.50
N ILE A 176 -1.13 -2.62 18.29
CA ILE A 176 -2.44 -3.08 17.81
C ILE A 176 -2.93 -4.27 18.64
N THR A 177 -4.16 -4.19 19.12
CA THR A 177 -4.86 -5.25 19.86
C THR A 177 -6.07 -5.81 19.11
N SER A 178 -6.56 -5.09 18.09
CA SER A 178 -7.70 -5.49 17.26
C SER A 178 -7.61 -4.86 15.88
N PHE A 179 -8.09 -5.58 14.86
CA PHE A 179 -8.26 -5.07 13.51
C PHE A 179 -9.66 -5.43 12.99
N LEU A 180 -10.40 -4.44 12.52
CA LEU A 180 -11.74 -4.58 11.98
C LEU A 180 -11.76 -4.03 10.54
N GLU A 181 -12.05 -4.87 9.56
CA GLU A 181 -12.18 -4.44 8.17
C GLU A 181 -13.57 -3.85 7.93
N LYS A 182 -13.63 -2.56 7.60
CA LYS A 182 -14.87 -1.84 7.22
C LYS A 182 -16.03 -2.07 8.21
N PRO A 183 -15.81 -1.86 9.53
CA PRO A 183 -16.84 -2.10 10.52
C PRO A 183 -17.95 -1.07 10.40
N GLU A 184 -19.18 -1.48 10.73
CA GLU A 184 -20.25 -0.53 10.99
C GLU A 184 -19.87 0.37 12.19
N PRO A 185 -20.30 1.65 12.22
CA PRO A 185 -19.93 2.60 13.28
C PRO A 185 -20.29 2.17 14.71
N THR A 186 -21.23 1.23 14.84
CA THR A 186 -21.71 0.68 16.12
C THR A 186 -20.85 -0.45 16.66
N VAL A 187 -19.98 -1.07 15.84
CA VAL A 187 -19.17 -2.23 16.21
C VAL A 187 -17.97 -1.86 17.07
N THR A 188 -17.40 -0.67 16.87
CA THR A 188 -16.29 -0.14 17.68
C THR A 188 -16.41 1.37 17.86
N LYS A 189 -15.86 1.90 18.95
CA LYS A 189 -15.66 3.34 19.17
C LYS A 189 -14.34 3.84 18.59
N ALA A 190 -13.45 2.96 18.16
CA ALA A 190 -12.18 3.34 17.57
C ALA A 190 -12.38 4.01 16.21
N ARG A 191 -11.53 4.99 15.94
CA ARG A 191 -11.54 5.80 14.70
C ARG A 191 -10.17 5.88 14.06
N SER A 192 -9.28 4.96 14.42
CA SER A 192 -7.94 4.86 13.89
C SER A 192 -7.96 4.02 12.61
N ALA A 193 -7.97 4.67 11.44
CA ALA A 193 -7.88 3.99 10.16
C ALA A 193 -6.42 3.68 9.82
N CYS A 194 -6.17 2.52 9.20
CA CYS A 194 -4.84 2.03 8.86
C CYS A 194 -4.69 1.85 7.34
N PRO A 195 -4.03 2.77 6.62
CA PRO A 195 -3.77 2.62 5.20
C PRO A 195 -2.60 1.70 4.91
N CYS A 196 -2.50 1.21 3.67
CA CYS A 196 -1.39 0.37 3.25
C CYS A 196 -0.07 1.15 3.17
N PHE A 197 0.58 1.27 4.32
CA PHE A 197 1.94 1.78 4.51
C PHE A 197 2.52 1.04 5.71
N TYR A 198 3.04 -0.16 5.44
CA TYR A 198 3.39 -1.14 6.46
C TYR A 198 4.88 -1.40 6.43
N LEU A 199 5.59 -1.03 7.49
CA LEU A 199 7.00 -1.36 7.66
C LEU A 199 7.12 -2.66 8.46
N PHE A 200 7.30 -3.75 7.73
CA PHE A 200 7.46 -5.08 8.28
C PHE A 200 8.90 -5.37 8.68
N ARG A 201 9.05 -5.98 9.86
CA ARG A 201 10.27 -6.65 10.29
C ARG A 201 10.45 -7.92 9.47
N LYS A 202 11.70 -8.25 9.12
CA LYS A 202 12.01 -9.50 8.41
C LYS A 202 11.48 -10.74 9.17
N GLU A 203 11.47 -10.70 10.50
CA GLU A 203 10.98 -11.76 11.37
C GLU A 203 9.46 -12.00 11.23
N ALA A 204 8.70 -10.99 10.78
CA ALA A 204 7.27 -11.10 10.57
C ALA A 204 6.92 -11.71 9.20
N LEU A 205 7.81 -11.65 8.21
CA LEU A 205 7.54 -12.11 6.84
C LEU A 205 7.19 -13.61 6.74
N PRO A 206 7.86 -14.53 7.48
CA PRO A 206 7.46 -15.93 7.49
C PRO A 206 6.03 -16.17 7.99
N ILE A 207 5.54 -15.35 8.93
CA ILE A 207 4.18 -15.44 9.47
C ILE A 207 3.15 -15.00 8.42
N ILE A 208 3.47 -13.99 7.63
CA ILE A 208 2.64 -13.54 6.50
C ILE A 208 2.62 -14.60 5.40
N ASP A 209 3.74 -15.30 5.18
CA ASP A 209 3.80 -16.40 4.22
C ASP A 209 2.96 -17.61 4.64
N GLU A 210 3.01 -17.95 5.93
CA GLU A 210 2.17 -18.99 6.54
C GLU A 210 0.68 -18.69 6.35
N PHE A 211 0.28 -17.41 6.51
CA PHE A 211 -1.10 -16.98 6.29
C PHE A 211 -1.59 -17.34 4.88
N ILE A 212 -0.84 -16.97 3.84
CA ILE A 212 -1.22 -17.23 2.45
C ILE A 212 -1.21 -18.73 2.16
N THR A 213 -0.22 -19.46 2.68
CA THR A 213 -0.11 -20.91 2.51
C THR A 213 -1.33 -21.60 3.11
N THR A 214 -1.69 -21.25 4.35
CA THR A 214 -2.87 -21.79 5.06
C THR A 214 -4.16 -21.49 4.30
N CYS A 215 -4.33 -20.27 3.79
CA CYS A 215 -5.50 -19.90 2.98
C CYS A 215 -5.59 -20.72 1.68
N ARG A 216 -4.46 -20.99 1.01
CA ARG A 216 -4.43 -21.82 -0.19
C ARG A 216 -4.75 -23.28 0.11
N GLU A 217 -4.12 -23.86 1.12
CA GLU A 217 -4.33 -25.27 1.52
C GLU A 217 -5.77 -25.54 1.98
N SER A 218 -6.40 -24.57 2.63
CA SER A 218 -7.80 -24.65 3.04
C SER A 218 -8.80 -24.31 1.94
N ASN A 219 -8.35 -24.00 0.72
CA ASN A 219 -9.18 -23.48 -0.37
C ASN A 219 -10.06 -22.29 0.07
N ALA A 220 -9.51 -21.40 0.90
CA ALA A 220 -10.21 -20.20 1.34
C ALA A 220 -10.59 -19.33 0.13
N PRO A 221 -11.76 -18.66 0.17
CA PRO A 221 -12.14 -17.72 -0.87
C PRO A 221 -11.13 -16.57 -0.92
N LYS A 222 -10.94 -15.97 -2.11
CA LYS A 222 -9.92 -14.94 -2.34
C LYS A 222 -10.08 -13.75 -1.41
N GLU A 223 -11.32 -13.37 -1.12
CA GLU A 223 -11.73 -12.27 -0.24
C GLU A 223 -11.26 -12.46 1.22
N ALA A 224 -10.89 -13.69 1.60
CA ALA A 224 -10.34 -13.95 2.93
C ALA A 224 -8.92 -13.40 3.09
N TYR A 225 -8.18 -13.20 1.99
CA TYR A 225 -6.77 -12.81 2.01
C TYR A 225 -6.39 -11.78 0.92
N ASP A 226 -7.34 -11.19 0.18
CA ASP A 226 -7.02 -10.23 -0.87
C ASP A 226 -6.71 -8.82 -0.37
N ALA A 227 -7.36 -8.36 0.70
CA ALA A 227 -7.16 -7.01 1.23
C ALA A 227 -5.96 -6.94 2.17
N THR A 228 -5.18 -5.86 2.08
CA THR A 228 -3.97 -5.67 2.88
C THR A 228 -4.25 -5.64 4.39
N GLY A 229 -5.44 -5.22 4.80
CA GLY A 229 -5.91 -5.30 6.18
C GLY A 229 -6.01 -6.73 6.74
N LYS A 230 -6.28 -7.72 5.89
CA LYS A 230 -6.30 -9.15 6.29
C LYS A 230 -4.92 -9.63 6.75
N CYS A 231 -3.86 -9.11 6.14
CA CYS A 231 -2.49 -9.33 6.59
C CYS A 231 -2.31 -8.88 8.04
N LEU A 232 -2.70 -7.64 8.35
CA LEU A 232 -2.57 -7.09 9.69
C LEU A 232 -3.43 -7.86 10.70
N ALA A 233 -4.68 -8.19 10.34
CA ALA A 233 -5.58 -8.98 11.17
C ALA A 233 -5.01 -10.36 11.54
N TYR A 234 -4.30 -11.00 10.61
CA TYR A 234 -3.61 -12.27 10.88
C TYR A 234 -2.32 -12.07 11.70
N LEU A 235 -1.57 -11.00 11.43
CA LEU A 235 -0.25 -10.79 12.00
C LEU A 235 -0.28 -10.26 13.44
N TYR A 236 -1.16 -9.31 13.78
CA TYR A 236 -1.13 -8.64 15.09
C TYR A 236 -1.19 -9.58 16.31
N PRO A 237 -1.96 -10.71 16.32
CA PRO A 237 -1.95 -11.61 17.47
C PRO A 237 -0.69 -12.48 17.55
N ARG A 238 0.17 -12.46 16.52
CA ARG A 238 1.36 -13.33 16.37
C ARG A 238 2.67 -12.57 16.42
N TYR A 239 2.65 -11.28 16.07
CA TYR A 239 3.81 -10.40 16.07
C TYR A 239 3.38 -8.98 16.42
N THR A 240 4.15 -8.29 17.25
CA THR A 240 3.81 -6.93 17.68
C THR A 240 3.80 -5.98 16.48
N ILE A 241 2.70 -5.24 16.34
CA ILE A 241 2.56 -4.18 15.34
C ILE A 241 2.27 -2.89 16.10
N SER A 242 3.21 -1.96 16.08
CA SER A 242 3.02 -0.64 16.65
C SER A 242 2.48 0.33 15.60
N THR A 243 1.88 1.42 16.06
CA THR A 243 1.33 2.47 15.20
C THR A 243 2.19 3.73 15.21
N TYR A 244 2.08 4.49 14.12
CA TYR A 244 2.60 5.84 13.94
C TYR A 244 1.46 6.75 13.44
N SER A 245 1.16 7.82 14.16
CA SER A 245 0.05 8.71 13.78
C SER A 245 0.46 9.63 12.65
N ILE A 246 -0.40 9.77 11.65
CA ILE A 246 -0.30 10.76 10.57
C ILE A 246 -1.58 11.60 10.54
N SER A 247 -1.52 12.77 9.91
CA SER A 247 -2.67 13.69 9.83
C SER A 247 -3.75 13.20 8.88
N GLY A 248 -3.39 12.40 7.87
CA GLY A 248 -4.35 11.83 6.93
C GLY A 248 -3.68 11.23 5.72
N ARG A 249 -4.51 10.76 4.79
CA ARG A 249 -4.08 10.21 3.50
C ARG A 249 -4.95 10.70 2.36
N ILE A 250 -4.41 10.58 1.17
CA ILE A 250 -5.08 10.71 -0.11
C ILE A 250 -5.15 9.31 -0.71
N ASP A 251 -6.34 8.88 -1.14
CA ASP A 251 -6.61 7.54 -1.69
C ASP A 251 -7.32 7.69 -3.04
N VAL A 252 -6.60 7.43 -4.13
CA VAL A 252 -7.10 7.61 -5.50
C VAL A 252 -7.82 6.35 -5.94
N GLY A 253 -9.11 6.24 -5.61
CA GLY A 253 -9.90 5.07 -5.97
C GLY A 253 -10.90 5.27 -7.13
N GLY A 254 -11.29 6.50 -7.42
CA GLY A 254 -12.26 6.89 -8.46
C GLY A 254 -11.97 8.30 -8.99
N LEU A 255 -12.76 8.77 -9.97
CA LEU A 255 -12.46 10.05 -10.63
C LEU A 255 -12.52 11.25 -9.68
N ASP A 256 -13.52 11.35 -8.82
CA ASP A 256 -13.65 12.47 -7.87
C ASP A 256 -12.44 12.54 -6.93
N SER A 257 -12.03 11.40 -6.36
CA SER A 257 -10.83 11.33 -5.51
C SER A 257 -9.54 11.67 -6.25
N TYR A 258 -9.45 11.37 -7.56
CA TYR A 258 -8.32 11.77 -8.38
C TYR A 258 -8.28 13.29 -8.58
N ILE A 259 -9.42 13.92 -8.89
CA ILE A 259 -9.52 15.37 -9.08
C ILE A 259 -9.15 16.10 -7.78
N ASP A 260 -9.66 15.63 -6.64
CA ASP A 260 -9.34 16.22 -5.34
C ASP A 260 -7.86 16.04 -4.98
N ALA A 261 -7.29 14.87 -5.26
CA ALA A 261 -5.85 14.63 -5.10
C ALA A 261 -5.03 15.57 -5.98
N ASN A 262 -5.39 15.71 -7.27
CA ASN A 262 -4.65 16.55 -8.20
C ASN A 262 -4.66 18.01 -7.74
N ARG A 263 -5.82 18.51 -7.33
CA ARG A 263 -5.96 19.87 -6.76
C ARG A 263 -5.14 20.07 -5.48
N TYR A 264 -4.95 19.03 -4.67
CA TYR A 264 -4.12 19.11 -3.47
C TYR A 264 -2.64 19.28 -3.83
N PHE A 265 -2.13 18.52 -4.80
CA PHE A 265 -0.72 18.53 -5.21
C PHE A 265 -0.34 19.59 -6.26
N GLU A 266 -1.32 20.33 -6.79
CA GLU A 266 -1.08 21.52 -7.64
C GLU A 266 -0.78 22.80 -6.84
N LYS A 267 -1.07 22.79 -5.53
CA LYS A 267 -0.86 23.93 -4.62
C LYS A 267 0.52 23.90 -4.00
#